data_AF-G8LPE3-F1
#
_entry.id   AF-G8LPE3-F1
#
_cell.length_a   1.000
_cell.length_b   1.000
_cell.length_c   1.000
_cell.angle_alpha   90.00
_cell.angle_beta   90.00
_cell.angle_gamma   90.00
#
_symmetry.space_group_name_H-M   'P 1'
#
loop_
_entity.id
_entity.type
_entity.pdbx_description
1 polymer ?
#
loop_
_entity_poly.entity_id
_entity_poly.type
_entity_poly.pdbx_seq_one_letter_code
_entity_poly.pdbx_strand_id
1 'polypeptide(L)' 'MPWRQITAERMAQWPDGTLFVVYCAGPHCNGADRAALKLARLGLPVKIMLGGITGWEDEKFEFASQESLSAL' A
#
# COMPACT_ATOMS: atom_id res chain seq x y z
N MET A 1 9.12 -1.77 12.02
CA MET A 1 8.20 -1.10 11.07
C MET A 1 8.24 -1.79 9.71
N PRO A 2 7.09 -2.15 9.11
CA PRO A 2 6.99 -2.94 7.88
C PRO A 2 7.72 -2.35 6.66
N TRP A 3 7.70 -1.03 6.46
CA TRP A 3 8.39 -0.38 5.32
C TRP A 3 9.90 -0.64 5.28
N ARG A 4 10.52 -1.05 6.40
CA ARG A 4 11.95 -1.45 6.42
C ARG A 4 12.20 -2.66 5.52
N GLN A 5 11.22 -3.52 5.36
CA GLN A 5 11.30 -4.77 4.61
C GLN A 5 11.03 -4.59 3.11
N ILE A 6 10.80 -3.37 2.63
CA ILE A 6 10.76 -3.07 1.19
C ILE A 6 12.21 -3.01 0.70
N THR A 7 12.64 -4.07 0.02
CA THR A 7 13.95 -4.28 -0.61
C THR A 7 13.75 -4.81 -2.03
N ALA A 8 14.78 -4.73 -2.88
CA ALA A 8 14.69 -5.20 -4.27
C ALA A 8 14.31 -6.69 -4.35
N GLU A 9 14.96 -7.52 -3.53
CA GLU A 9 14.75 -8.97 -3.50
C GLU A 9 13.32 -9.32 -3.12
N ARG A 10 12.75 -8.60 -2.14
CA ARG A 10 11.36 -8.81 -1.76
C ARG A 10 10.40 -8.31 -2.83
N MET A 11 10.70 -7.20 -3.51
CA MET A 11 9.79 -6.69 -4.53
C MET A 11 9.83 -7.50 -5.84
N ALA A 12 10.87 -8.31 -6.06
CA ALA A 12 10.98 -9.22 -7.20
C ALA A 12 9.93 -10.36 -7.20
N GLN A 13 9.12 -10.49 -6.14
CA GLN A 13 8.00 -11.44 -6.09
C GLN A 13 6.83 -11.04 -7.01
N TRP A 14 6.75 -9.75 -7.40
CA TRP A 14 5.70 -9.24 -8.26
C TRP A 14 6.21 -9.08 -9.70
N PRO A 15 5.33 -9.23 -10.71
CA PRO A 15 5.70 -8.99 -12.10
C PRO A 15 6.25 -7.57 -12.34
N ASP A 16 7.11 -7.44 -13.34
CA ASP A 16 7.62 -6.14 -13.77
C ASP A 16 6.48 -5.18 -14.15
N GLY A 17 6.62 -3.92 -13.76
CA GLY A 17 5.61 -2.89 -14.00
C GLY A 17 4.40 -2.93 -13.05
N THR A 18 4.39 -3.82 -12.04
CA THR A 18 3.35 -3.82 -11.00
C THR A 18 3.22 -2.44 -10.35
N LEU A 19 2.02 -1.88 -10.37
CA LEU A 19 1.70 -0.65 -9.66
C LEU A 19 1.42 -0.96 -8.20
N PHE A 20 2.26 -0.43 -7.31
CA PHE A 20 2.04 -0.51 -5.88
C PHE A 20 1.17 0.66 -5.40
N VAL A 21 0.16 0.35 -4.59
CA VAL A 21 -0.63 1.36 -3.86
C VAL A 21 -0.32 1.19 -2.38
N VAL A 22 0.25 2.22 -1.76
CA VAL A 22 0.63 2.19 -0.34
C VAL A 22 -0.33 3.03 0.50
N TYR A 23 -0.66 2.52 1.68
CA TYR A 23 -1.46 3.21 2.68
C TYR A 23 -0.92 2.94 4.09
N CYS A 24 -1.35 3.76 5.06
CA CYS A 24 -1.13 3.53 6.48
C CYS A 24 -2.46 3.73 7.23
N ALA A 25 -2.41 3.84 8.57
CA ALA A 25 -3.57 4.07 9.40
C ALA A 25 -4.37 5.30 8.96
N GLY A 26 -3.73 6.47 8.83
CA GLY A 26 -4.43 7.70 8.49
C GLY A 26 -3.50 8.87 8.19
N PRO A 27 -4.04 10.11 8.08
CA PRO A 27 -3.28 11.30 7.67
C PRO A 27 -2.12 11.67 8.60
N HIS A 28 -2.11 11.19 9.85
CA HIS A 28 -1.02 11.42 10.81
C HIS A 28 0.07 10.33 10.79
N CYS A 29 0.00 9.37 9.87
CA CYS A 29 1.02 8.34 9.70
C CYS A 29 1.91 8.63 8.48
N ASN A 30 3.24 8.63 8.66
CA ASN A 30 4.22 8.75 7.57
C ASN A 30 4.67 7.40 6.97
N GLY A 31 4.04 6.30 7.37
CA GLY A 31 4.41 4.96 6.93
C GLY A 31 4.24 4.76 5.41
N ALA A 32 3.15 5.32 4.86
CA ALA A 32 2.86 5.30 3.43
C ALA A 32 3.90 6.11 2.64
N ASP A 33 4.26 7.31 3.10
CA ASP A 33 5.28 8.14 2.45
C ASP A 33 6.66 7.46 2.42
N ARG A 34 7.05 6.84 3.55
CA ARG A 34 8.31 6.10 3.63
C ARG A 34 8.34 4.87 2.74
N ALA A 35 7.20 4.19 2.60
CA ALA A 35 7.06 3.07 1.68
C ALA A 35 7.14 3.55 0.21
N ALA A 36 6.41 4.61 -0.13
CA ALA A 36 6.43 5.22 -1.46
C ALA A 36 7.84 5.66 -1.87
N LEU A 37 8.55 6.37 -0.99
CA LEU A 37 9.93 6.78 -1.25
C LEU A 37 10.86 5.59 -1.53
N LYS A 38 10.70 4.49 -0.80
CA LYS A 38 11.51 3.29 -1.03
C LYS A 38 11.18 2.61 -2.36
N LEU A 39 9.90 2.43 -2.67
CA LEU A 39 9.47 1.83 -3.94
C LEU A 39 9.92 2.68 -5.13
N ALA A 40 9.75 4.01 -5.06
CA ALA A 40 10.20 4.93 -6.09
C ALA A 40 11.71 4.89 -6.30
N ARG A 41 12.51 4.77 -5.22
CA ARG A 41 13.98 4.60 -5.32
C ARG A 41 14.40 3.28 -5.95
N LEU A 42 13.57 2.25 -5.90
CA LEU A 42 13.77 0.99 -6.61
C LEU A 42 13.28 1.05 -8.07
N GLY A 43 12.75 2.19 -8.53
CA GLY A 43 12.19 2.35 -9.87
C GLY A 43 10.81 1.71 -10.06
N LEU A 44 10.15 1.30 -8.97
CA LEU A 44 8.85 0.65 -9.04
C LEU A 44 7.71 1.69 -9.11
N PRO A 45 6.71 1.50 -9.98
CA PRO A 45 5.54 2.39 -10.03
C PRO A 45 4.80 2.38 -8.69
N VAL A 46 4.52 3.56 -8.15
CA VAL A 46 3.84 3.69 -6.85
C VAL A 46 2.87 4.86 -6.80
N LYS A 47 1.74 4.66 -6.12
CA LYS A 47 0.79 5.70 -5.71
C LYS A 47 0.53 5.60 -4.22
N ILE A 48 0.23 6.74 -3.60
CA ILE A 48 -0.19 6.81 -2.20
C ILE A 48 -1.72 6.90 -2.17
N MET A 49 -2.35 6.08 -1.33
CA MET A 49 -3.76 6.24 -0.98
C MET A 49 -3.85 7.22 0.19
N LEU A 50 -4.20 8.47 -0.13
CA LEU A 50 -4.37 9.53 0.87
C LEU A 50 -5.51 9.19 1.83
N GLY A 51 -5.45 9.71 3.04
CA GLY A 51 -6.43 9.41 4.10
C GLY A 51 -6.19 8.07 4.82
N GLY A 52 -5.49 7.11 4.20
CA GLY A 52 -5.20 5.81 4.82
C GLY A 52 -6.47 4.97 5.06
N ILE A 53 -6.38 3.98 5.93
CA ILE A 53 -7.51 3.10 6.23
C ILE A 53 -8.66 3.85 6.92
N THR A 54 -8.35 4.88 7.72
CA THR A 54 -9.38 5.71 8.35
C THR A 54 -10.12 6.57 7.33
N GLY A 55 -9.41 7.15 6.35
CA GLY A 55 -10.06 7.90 5.27
C GLY A 55 -10.96 7.01 4.41
N TRP A 56 -10.55 5.76 4.18
CA TRP A 56 -11.39 4.77 3.50
C TRP A 56 -12.69 4.49 4.26
N GLU A 57 -12.60 4.36 5.58
CA GLU A 57 -13.76 4.19 6.47
C GLU A 57 -14.67 5.43 6.48
N ASP A 58 -14.10 6.63 6.58
CA ASP A 58 -14.83 7.90 6.62
C ASP A 58 -15.64 8.12 5.32
N GLU A 59 -15.09 7.69 4.18
CA GLU A 59 -15.77 7.71 2.87
C GLU A 59 -16.78 6.56 2.69
N LYS A 60 -16.89 5.65 3.67
CA LYS A 60 -17.82 4.52 3.71
C LYS A 60 -17.61 3.51 2.57
N PHE A 61 -16.37 3.32 2.15
CA PHE A 61 -16.04 2.26 1.21
C PHE A 61 -16.04 0.89 1.91
N GLU A 62 -16.34 -0.15 1.13
CA GLU A 62 -16.39 -1.52 1.64
C GLU A 62 -14.99 -2.04 2.00
N PHE A 63 -14.92 -2.82 3.08
CA PHE A 63 -13.71 -3.55 3.46
C PHE A 63 -13.77 -4.97 2.92
N ALA A 64 -12.61 -5.47 2.47
CA ALA A 64 -12.49 -6.88 2.16
C ALA A 64 -12.72 -7.72 3.43
N SER A 65 -13.57 -8.73 3.31
CA SER A 65 -13.85 -9.73 4.33
C SER A 65 -13.59 -11.13 3.76
N GLN A 66 -13.58 -12.14 4.63
CA GLN A 66 -13.44 -13.54 4.16
C GLN A 66 -14.60 -13.95 3.24
N GLU A 67 -15.80 -13.42 3.46
CA GLU A 67 -16.97 -13.66 2.61
C GLU A 67 -16.79 -12.98 1.24
N SER A 68 -16.31 -11.74 1.20
CA SER A 68 -16.10 -11.03 -0.06
C SER A 68 -14.95 -11.62 -0.89
N LEU A 69 -13.93 -12.21 -0.25
CA LEU A 69 -12.81 -12.88 -0.94
C LEU A 69 -13.20 -14.25 -1.50
N SER A 70 -14.15 -14.95 -0.88
CA SER A 70 -14.64 -16.25 -1.37
C SER A 70 -15.58 -16.11 -2.58
N ALA A 71 -16.02 -14.89 -2.86
CA ALA A 71 -16.87 -14.53 -3.99
C ALA A 71 -16.08 -14.06 -5.23
N LEU A 72 -14.74 -13.96 -5.14
CA LEU A 72 -13.81 -13.60 -6.22
C LEU A 72 -13.14 -14.85 -6.80
#